data_AF-A0A2H0WZ92-F1
#
_entry.id   AF-A0A2H0WZ92-F1
#
_cell.length_a   1.000
_cell.length_b   1.000
_cell.length_c   1.000
_cell.angle_alpha   90.00
_cell.angle_beta   90.00
_cell.angle_gamma   90.00
#
_symmetry.space_group_name_H-M   'P 1'
#
loop_
_entity.id
_entity.type
_entity.pdbx_description
1 polymer ?
#
loop_
_entity_poly.entity_id
_entity_poly.type
_entity_poly.pdbx_seq_one_letter_code
_entity_poly.pdbx_strand_id
1 'polypeptide(L)' 'MKQRILSGITPSGSQLHIGNYFGAVAPQIALQDSHDTHYFVAD' A
#
# COMPACT_ATOMS: atom_id res chain seq x y z
N MET A 1 -4.83 9.14 -19.44
CA MET A 1 -4.35 7.87 -18.84
C MET A 1 -4.18 8.11 -17.35
N LYS A 2 -4.65 7.22 -16.47
CA LYS A 2 -4.37 7.31 -15.03
C LYS A 2 -2.89 6.99 -14.79
N GLN A 3 -2.25 7.72 -13.88
CA GLN A 3 -0.89 7.37 -13.45
C GLN A 3 -0.91 6.03 -12.71
N ARG A 4 0.11 5.21 -12.94
CA ARG A 4 0.22 3.88 -12.35
C ARG A 4 1.08 3.92 -11.10
N ILE A 5 0.63 3.23 -10.06
CA ILE A 5 1.38 3.06 -8.81
C ILE A 5 1.58 1.56 -8.59
N LEU A 6 2.81 1.17 -8.27
CA LEU A 6 3.17 -0.19 -7.89
C LEU A 6 3.77 -0.14 -6.48
N SER A 7 3.20 -0.89 -5.54
CA SER A 7 3.70 -0.97 -4.17
C SER A 7 3.91 -2.42 -3.73
N GLY A 8 5.13 -2.70 -3.27
CA GLY A 8 5.47 -3.95 -2.59
C GLY A 8 5.28 -3.81 -1.08
N ILE A 9 4.62 -4.79 -0.47
CA ILE A 9 4.36 -4.85 0.97
C ILE A 9 5.08 -6.07 1.53
N THR A 10 6.02 -5.87 2.45
CA THR A 10 6.72 -6.97 3.11
C THR A 10 5.75 -7.70 4.06
N PRO A 11 5.76 -9.04 4.09
CA PRO A 11 4.92 -9.82 5.00
C PRO A 11 5.43 -9.75 6.44
N SER A 12 5.13 -8.65 7.16
CA SER A 12 5.60 -8.43 8.54
C SER A 12 4.88 -9.26 9.62
N GLY A 13 3.80 -9.97 9.25
CA GLY A 13 3.06 -10.85 10.17
C GLY A 13 2.66 -10.16 11.48
N SER A 14 3.10 -10.72 12.61
CA SER A 14 2.81 -10.21 13.96
C SER A 14 3.48 -8.89 14.32
N GLN A 15 4.38 -8.37 13.47
CA GLN A 15 5.07 -7.10 13.68
C GLN A 15 4.29 -5.91 13.10
N LEU A 16 3.14 -6.14 12.45
CA LEU A 16 2.25 -5.08 12.02
C LEU A 16 1.75 -4.27 13.22
N HIS A 17 1.88 -2.95 13.12
CA HIS A 17 1.41 -2.02 14.14
C HIS A 17 0.61 -0.88 13.52
N ILE A 18 -0.10 -0.12 14.37
CA ILE A 18 -1.00 0.94 13.93
C ILE A 18 -0.30 2.03 13.08
N GLY A 19 0.99 2.27 13.33
CA GLY A 19 1.83 3.13 12.50
C GLY A 19 1.93 2.70 11.03
N ASN A 20 1.89 1.39 10.70
CA ASN A 20 1.87 0.93 9.32
C ASN A 20 0.57 1.32 8.61
N TYR A 21 -0.55 1.29 9.34
CA TYR A 21 -1.84 1.67 8.79
C TYR A 21 -1.86 3.16 8.41
N PHE A 22 -1.52 4.04 9.36
CA PHE A 22 -1.54 5.48 9.11
C PHE A 22 -0.42 5.95 8.17
N GLY A 23 0.76 5.32 8.24
CA GLY A 23 1.93 5.70 7.46
C GLY A 23 1.93 5.19 6.02
N ALA A 24 1.36 4.01 5.76
CA ALA A 24 1.39 3.38 4.44
C ALA A 24 0.00 3.02 3.92
N VAL A 25 -0.79 2.25 4.67
CA VAL A 25 -2.04 1.65 4.16
C VAL A 25 -3.11 2.69 3.83
N ALA A 26 -3.42 3.59 4.77
CA ALA A 26 -4.48 4.59 4.57
C ALA A 26 -4.18 5.56 3.41
N PRO A 27 -2.96 6.12 3.26
CA PRO A 27 -2.58 6.88 2.08
C PRO A 27 -2.67 6.05 0.79
N GLN A 28 -2.24 4.79 0.82
CA GLN A 28 -2.31 3.91 -0.34
C GLN A 28 -3.75 3.62 -0.77
N ILE A 29 -4.68 3.45 0.16
CA ILE A 29 -6.11 3.29 -0.15
C ILE A 29 -6.66 4.55 -0.84
N ALA A 30 -6.34 5.74 -0.33
CA ALA A 30 -6.78 7.00 -0.93
C ALA A 30 -6.27 7.19 -2.37
N LEU A 31 -5.12 6.61 -2.72
CA LEU A 31 -4.57 6.67 -4.07
C LEU A 31 -5.40 5.86 -5.08
N GLN A 32 -6.19 4.87 -4.65
CA GLN A 32 -7.02 4.04 -5.52
C GLN A 32 -8.12 4.84 -6.23
N ASP A 33 -8.58 5.95 -5.63
CA ASP A 33 -9.58 6.83 -6.22
C ASP A 33 -9.05 7.56 -7.47
N SER A 34 -7.75 7.84 -7.50
CA SER A 34 -7.12 8.70 -8.52
C SER A 34 -6.16 7.96 -9.45
N HIS A 35 -5.59 6.84 -9.03
CA HIS A 35 -4.52 6.13 -9.73
C HIS A 35 -4.92 4.70 -10.10
N ASP A 36 -4.19 4.11 -11.05
CA ASP A 36 -4.22 2.68 -11.32
C ASP A 36 -3.18 1.99 -10.42
N THR A 37 -3.63 1.46 -9.29
CA THR A 37 -2.78 0.97 -8.20
C THR A 37 -2.63 -0.55 -8.24
N HIS A 38 -1.39 -1.03 -8.13
CA HIS A 38 -1.02 -2.45 -8.09
C HIS A 38 -0.25 -2.73 -6.80
N TYR A 39 -0.66 -3.73 -6.04
CA TYR A 39 -0.03 -4.11 -4.77
C TYR A 39 0.43 -5.57 -4.84
N PHE A 40 1.59 -5.87 -4.27
CA PHE A 40 2.09 -7.24 -4.18
C PHE A 40 2.79 -7.48 -2.84
N VAL A 41 2.88 -8.75 -2.45
CA VAL A 41 3.67 -9.17 -1.30
C VAL A 41 5.13 -9.33 -1.75
N ALA A 42 6.03 -8.57 -1.13
CA ALA A 42 7.47 -8.64 -1.40
C ALA A 42 8.12 -9.62 -0.39
N ASP A 43 8.08 -10.91 -0.74
CA ASP A 43 8.77 -12.01 -0.05
C ASP A 43 10.21 -12.17 -0.58
#